data_AF-A0A1I4NRL1-F1
#
_entry.id   AF-A0A1I4NRL1-F1
#
_cell.length_a   1.000
_cell.length_b   1.000
_cell.length_c   1.000
_cell.angle_alpha   90.00
_cell.angle_beta   90.00
_cell.angle_gamma   90.00
#
_symmetry.space_group_name_H-M   'P 1'
#
loop_
_entity.id
_entity.type
_entity.pdbx_description
1 polymer ?
#
loop_
_entity_poly.entity_id
_entity_poly.type
_entity_poly.pdbx_seq_one_letter_code
_entity_poly.pdbx_strand_id
1 'polypeptide(L)' 'MPKGLPVILFWTIGIPAAITVSRIGIDWGLGRDIEWLSYAPVFLGTAAAGFVFAGPLRYAVHHLKKDK' A
#
# COMPACT_ATOMS: atom_id res chain seq x y z
N MET A 1 12.80 12.21 12.21
CA MET A 1 11.97 11.00 12.02
C MET A 1 12.87 9.77 11.93
N PRO A 2 12.47 8.59 12.46
CA PRO A 2 13.22 7.35 12.27
C PRO A 2 13.37 7.08 10.77
N LYS A 3 14.57 6.75 10.28
CA LYS A 3 14.88 6.51 8.85
C LYS A 3 14.05 5.41 8.18
N GLY A 4 13.17 4.71 8.91
CA GLY A 4 12.27 3.67 8.41
C GLY A 4 10.78 4.00 8.42
N LEU A 5 10.39 4.99 9.23
CA LEU A 5 9.00 5.43 9.32
C LEU A 5 8.43 5.87 7.96
N PRO A 6 9.12 6.65 7.11
CA PRO A 6 8.57 7.04 5.82
C PRO A 6 8.37 5.85 4.86
N VAL A 7 9.23 4.84 4.93
CA VAL A 7 9.10 3.62 4.10
C VAL A 7 7.89 2.80 4.54
N ILE A 8 7.71 2.59 5.85
CA ILE A 8 6.57 1.85 6.37
C ILE A 8 5.26 2.56 6.03
N LEU A 9 5.19 3.89 6.23
CA LEU A 9 4.01 4.68 5.86
C LEU A 9 3.70 4.63 4.36
N PHE A 10 4.73 4.63 3.50
CA PHE A 10 4.53 4.50 2.06
C PHE A 10 3.89 3.15 1.69
N TRP A 11 4.37 2.06 2.28
CA TRP A 11 3.84 0.72 2.02
C TRP A 11 2.48 0.45 2.68
N THR A 12 2.24 1.00 3.87
CA THR A 12 1.00 0.77 4.65
C THR A 12 -0.13 1.75 4.29
N ILE A 13 0.17 2.92 3.74
CA ILE A 13 -0.85 3.95 3.44
C ILE A 13 -0.78 4.39 1.98
N GLY A 14 0.42 4.74 1.50
CA GLY A 14 0.61 5.28 0.15
C GLY A 14 0.13 4.31 -0.95
N ILE A 15 0.66 3.09 -0.95
CA ILE A 15 0.27 2.06 -1.92
C ILE A 15 -1.22 1.68 -1.80
N PRO A 16 -1.75 1.36 -0.60
CA PRO A 16 -3.17 1.08 -0.42
C PRO A 16 -4.09 2.19 -0.93
N ALA A 17 -3.76 3.46 -0.63
CA ALA A 17 -4.53 4.60 -1.11
C ALA A 17 -4.50 4.69 -2.64
N ALA A 18 -3.34 4.53 -3.27
CA ALA A 18 -3.22 4.55 -4.72
C ALA A 18 -4.03 3.43 -5.39
N ILE A 19 -4.02 2.22 -4.83
CA ILE A 19 -4.80 1.08 -5.33
C ILE A 19 -6.30 1.36 -5.21
N THR A 20 -6.74 1.82 -4.04
CA THR A 20 -8.16 2.13 -3.78
C THR A 20 -8.67 3.23 -4.71
N VAL A 21 -7.93 4.34 -4.85
CA VAL A 21 -8.30 5.44 -5.76
C VAL A 21 -8.37 4.97 -7.21
N SER A 22 -7.41 4.15 -7.65
CA SER A 22 -7.44 3.58 -9.00
C SER A 22 -8.67 2.71 -9.23
N ARG A 23 -9.06 1.91 -8.23
CA ARG A 23 -10.25 1.05 -8.30
C ARG A 23 -11.54 1.86 -8.42
N ILE A 24 -11.67 2.91 -7.62
CA ILE A 24 -12.81 3.84 -7.69
C ILE A 24 -12.88 4.48 -9.08
N GLY A 25 -11.74 4.92 -9.62
CA GLY A 25 -11.67 5.49 -10.98
C GLY A 25 -12.10 4.52 -12.07
N ILE A 26 -11.73 3.23 -11.94
CA ILE A 26 -12.16 2.18 -12.88
C ILE A 26 -13.67 1.95 -12.78
N ASP A 27 -14.21 1.80 -11.58
CA ASP A 27 -15.66 1.59 -11.39
C ASP A 27 -16.47 2.79 -11.90
N TRP A 28 -15.98 4.01 -11.66
CA TRP A 28 -16.56 5.23 -12.22
C TRP A 28 -16.54 5.24 -13.75
N GLY A 29 -15.41 4.90 -14.38
CA GLY A 29 -15.28 4.84 -15.84
C GLY A 29 -16.13 3.73 -16.49
N LEU A 30 -16.44 2.67 -15.75
CA LEU A 30 -17.32 1.58 -16.19
C LEU A 30 -18.81 1.84 -15.89
N GLY A 31 -19.16 2.99 -15.30
CA GLY A 31 -20.54 3.33 -14.94
C GLY A 31 -21.13 2.42 -13.85
N ARG A 32 -20.28 1.84 -13.00
CA ARG A 32 -20.71 0.99 -11.87
C ARG A 32 -21.07 1.86 -10.68
N ASP A 33 -22.05 1.40 -9.89
CA ASP A 33 -22.38 2.06 -8.64
C ASP A 33 -21.20 2.03 -7.66
N ILE A 34 -20.82 3.20 -7.17
CA ILE A 34 -19.70 3.36 -6.24
C ILE A 34 -20.20 3.05 -4.83
N GLU A 35 -19.96 1.82 -4.38
CA GLU A 35 -20.23 1.43 -3.00
C GLU A 35 -18.97 1.62 -2.14
N TRP A 36 -18.92 2.71 -1.39
CA TRP A 36 -17.74 3.12 -0.60
C TRP A 36 -17.22 2.03 0.35
N LEU A 37 -18.12 1.25 0.96
CA LEU A 37 -17.76 0.15 1.85
C LEU A 37 -17.07 -1.01 1.13
N SER A 38 -17.35 -1.23 -0.15
CA SER A 38 -16.75 -2.32 -0.94
C SER A 38 -15.23 -2.14 -1.14
N TYR A 39 -14.71 -0.91 -0.99
CA TYR A 39 -13.29 -0.61 -1.11
C TYR A 39 -12.51 -0.76 0.20
N ALA A 40 -13.20 -0.80 1.35
CA ALA A 40 -12.56 -0.92 2.65
C ALA A 40 -11.76 -2.22 2.82
N PRO A 41 -12.25 -3.41 2.40
CA PRO A 41 -11.47 -4.65 2.46
C PRO A 41 -10.19 -4.59 1.61
N VAL A 42 -10.24 -3.94 0.45
CA VAL A 42 -9.06 -3.78 -0.42
C VAL A 42 -8.03 -2.88 0.23
N PHE A 43 -8.47 -1.73 0.76
CA PHE A 43 -7.59 -0.81 1.46
C PHE A 43 -6.96 -1.47 2.68
N LEU A 44 -7.76 -2.10 3.55
CA LEU A 44 -7.28 -2.72 4.77
C LEU A 44 -6.37 -3.93 4.49
N GLY A 45 -6.71 -4.77 3.51
CA GLY A 45 -5.89 -5.92 3.13
C GLY A 45 -4.52 -5.50 2.59
N THR A 46 -4.49 -4.49 1.71
CA THR A 46 -3.23 -3.96 1.18
C THR A 46 -2.43 -3.20 2.24
N ALA A 47 -3.08 -2.47 3.14
CA ALA A 47 -2.42 -1.80 4.27
C ALA A 47 -1.81 -2.80 5.26
N ALA A 48 -2.54 -3.86 5.60
CA ALA A 48 -2.04 -4.94 6.45
C ALA A 48 -0.83 -5.63 5.81
N ALA A 49 -0.88 -5.93 4.51
CA ALA A 49 0.27 -6.46 3.78
C ALA A 49 1.47 -5.49 3.83
N GLY A 50 1.24 -4.20 3.57
CA GLY A 50 2.27 -3.18 3.67
C GLY A 50 2.91 -3.13 5.06
N PHE A 51 2.12 -3.22 6.13
CA PHE A 51 2.62 -3.21 7.50
C PHE A 51 3.45 -4.46 7.83
N VAL A 52 2.97 -5.65 7.43
CA VAL A 52 3.65 -6.93 7.70
C VAL A 52 4.94 -7.06 6.90
N PHE A 53 4.93 -6.66 5.62
CA PHE A 53 6.05 -6.91 4.71
C PHE A 53 7.03 -5.73 4.59
N ALA A 54 6.68 -4.50 4.98
CA ALA A 54 7.59 -3.35 4.86
C ALA A 54 8.88 -3.50 5.69
N GLY A 55 8.81 -4.15 6.86
CA GLY A 55 9.97 -4.43 7.70
C GLY A 55 10.97 -5.38 7.02
N PRO A 56 10.56 -6.62 6.69
CA PRO A 56 11.37 -7.58 5.94
C PRO A 56 11.91 -7.01 4.62
N LEU A 57 11.07 -6.29 3.87
CA LEU A 57 11.47 -5.70 2.58
C LEU A 57 12.56 -4.64 2.77
N ARG A 58 12.44 -3.79 3.79
CA ARG A 58 13.47 -2.79 4.11
C ARG A 58 14.79 -3.43 4.53
N TYR A 59 14.73 -4.52 5.31
CA TYR A 59 15.92 -5.27 5.69
C TYR A 59 16.62 -5.87 4.46
N ALA A 60 15.87 -6.56 3.59
CA ALA A 60 16.40 -7.16 2.37
C ALA A 60 17.05 -6.12 1.45
N VAL A 61 16.40 -4.97 1.22
CA VAL A 61 16.95 -3.88 0.40
C VAL A 61 18.24 -3.32 1.00
N HIS A 62 18.30 -3.17 2.32
CA HIS A 62 19.51 -2.66 2.98
C HIS A 62 20.68 -3.66 2.92
N HIS A 63 20.38 -4.96 3.00
CA HIS A 63 21.39 -6.02 2.88
C HIS A 63 21.94 -6.11 1.44
N LEU A 64 21.06 -6.14 0.44
CA LEU A 64 21.43 -6.13 -0.98
C LEU A 64 22.27 -4.91 -1.39
N LYS A 65 22.10 -3.77 -0.71
CA LYS A 65 22.89 -2.56 -0.97
C LYS A 65 24.28 -2.62 -0.31
N LYS A 66 24.47 -3.49 0.70
CA LYS A 66 25.73 -3.67 1.42
C LYS A 66 26.65 -4.68 0.74
N ASP A 67 26.07 -5.63 0.01
CA ASP A 67 26.78 -6.64 -0.81
C ASP A 67 27.14 -6.13 -2.24
N LYS A 68 26.98 -4.83 -2.50
CA LYS A 68 27.26 -4.18 -3.79
C LYS A 68 28.33 -3.11 -3.65
#